data_AF-A0A562Q890-F1
#
_entry.id   AF-A0A562Q890-F1
#
_cell.length_a   1.000
_cell.length_b   1.000
_cell.length_c   1.000
_cell.angle_alpha   90.00
_cell.angle_beta   90.00
_cell.angle_gamma   90.00
#
_symmetry.space_group_name_H-M   'P 1'
#
loop_
_entity.id
_entity.type
_entity.pdbx_description
1 polymer ?
#
loop_
_entity_poly.entity_id
_entity_poly.type
_entity_poly.pdbx_seq_one_letter_code
_entity_poly.pdbx_strand_id
1 'polypeptide(L)'
;MRQNNFALSIREWAEKAEGAIDDTLRAIVVELGSSIIRMSPVDTGRFRGNWQFSLERPSTGQLEAEDKDGAETLAKLVAEANTFSAGQTAYIVNCLPYAIELEYGHSQQAPQGIVRITVARFQQIVRDAARSNQI
;
A
#
# COMPACT_ATOMS: atom_id res chain seq x y z
N MET A 1 -11.37 -26.57 -38.51
CA MET A 1 -11.21 -27.12 -37.15
C MET A 1 -10.30 -26.17 -36.38
N ARG A 2 -10.78 -25.56 -35.30
CA ARG A 2 -9.93 -24.70 -34.44
C ARG A 2 -9.00 -25.60 -33.62
N GLN A 3 -7.80 -25.85 -34.11
CA GLN A 3 -6.69 -26.22 -33.25
C GLN A 3 -6.20 -24.96 -32.56
N ASN A 4 -6.92 -24.50 -31.52
CA ASN A 4 -6.28 -23.65 -30.52
C ASN A 4 -5.26 -24.54 -29.82
N ASN A 5 -4.00 -24.36 -30.23
CA ASN A 5 -2.85 -25.13 -29.80
C ASN A 5 -2.74 -25.05 -28.27
N PHE A 6 -2.68 -26.18 -27.55
CA PHE A 6 -2.55 -26.22 -26.09
C PHE A 6 -1.40 -25.32 -25.58
N ALA A 7 -0.32 -25.24 -26.35
CA ALA A 7 0.80 -24.36 -26.06
C ALA A 7 0.41 -22.86 -26.02
N LEU A 8 -0.53 -22.42 -26.87
CA LEU A 8 -1.07 -21.05 -26.82
C LEU A 8 -1.91 -20.82 -25.56
N SER A 9 -2.79 -21.77 -25.20
CA SER A 9 -3.61 -21.62 -23.99
C SER A 9 -2.79 -21.57 -22.71
N ILE A 10 -1.68 -22.33 -22.63
CA ILE A 10 -0.77 -22.25 -21.47
C ILE A 10 -0.06 -20.89 -21.40
N ARG A 11 0.35 -20.33 -22.54
CA ARG A 11 0.97 -18.99 -22.56
C ARG A 11 -0.01 -17.90 -22.14
N GLU A 12 -1.22 -17.91 -22.70
CA GLU A 12 -2.26 -16.94 -22.34
C GLU A 12 -2.64 -17.03 -20.85
N TRP A 13 -2.67 -18.24 -20.29
CA TRP A 13 -2.92 -18.41 -18.87
C TRP A 13 -1.76 -17.88 -18.02
N ALA A 14 -0.51 -18.16 -18.41
CA ALA A 14 0.66 -17.68 -17.68
C ALA A 14 0.73 -16.15 -17.65
N GLU A 15 0.50 -15.48 -18.78
CA GLU A 15 0.45 -14.01 -18.88
C GLU A 15 -0.66 -13.42 -17.99
N LYS A 16 -1.83 -14.05 -17.98
CA LYS A 16 -2.93 -13.65 -17.08
C LYS A 16 -2.58 -13.85 -15.62
N ALA A 17 -1.91 -14.96 -15.28
CA ALA A 17 -1.53 -15.26 -13.91
C ALA A 17 -0.51 -14.25 -13.38
N GLU A 18 0.46 -13.87 -14.21
CA GLU A 18 1.43 -12.83 -13.88
C GLU A 18 0.74 -11.48 -13.65
N GLY A 19 -0.15 -11.07 -14.55
CA GLY A 19 -0.94 -9.84 -14.38
C GLY A 19 -1.80 -9.85 -13.11
N ALA A 20 -2.45 -10.97 -12.81
CA ALA A 20 -3.27 -11.13 -11.60
C ALA A 20 -2.45 -11.03 -10.30
N ILE A 21 -1.22 -11.54 -10.30
CA ILE A 21 -0.30 -11.42 -9.17
C ILE A 21 0.08 -9.95 -8.97
N ASP A 22 0.48 -9.25 -10.03
CA ASP A 22 0.80 -7.82 -9.98
C ASP A 22 -0.38 -7.00 -9.47
N ASP A 23 -1.58 -7.21 -10.01
CA ASP A 23 -2.79 -6.50 -9.59
C ASP A 23 -3.13 -6.78 -8.11
N THR A 24 -2.94 -8.01 -7.66
CA THR A 24 -3.10 -8.38 -6.23
C THR A 24 -2.11 -7.63 -5.35
N LEU A 25 -0.84 -7.58 -5.74
CA LEU A 25 0.22 -6.90 -4.98
C LEU A 25 -0.03 -5.39 -4.90
N ARG A 26 -0.44 -4.76 -6.01
CA ARG A 26 -0.84 -3.34 -6.05
C ARG A 26 -2.02 -3.08 -5.13
N ALA A 27 -3.06 -3.91 -5.18
CA ALA A 27 -4.24 -3.78 -4.33
C ALA A 27 -3.89 -3.88 -2.83
N ILE A 28 -2.99 -4.80 -2.45
CA ILE A 28 -2.51 -4.91 -1.06
C ILE A 28 -1.83 -3.62 -0.62
N VAL A 29 -0.89 -3.11 -1.41
CA VAL A 29 -0.16 -1.87 -1.09
C VAL A 29 -1.12 -0.69 -0.94
N VAL A 30 -2.08 -0.54 -1.86
CA VAL A 30 -3.06 0.54 -1.83
C VAL A 30 -3.94 0.45 -0.59
N GLU A 31 -4.40 -0.75 -0.20
CA GLU A 31 -5.22 -0.91 1.01
C GLU A 31 -4.41 -0.64 2.28
N LEU A 32 -3.16 -1.10 2.37
CA LEU A 32 -2.27 -0.80 3.50
C LEU A 32 -2.03 0.71 3.61
N GLY A 33 -1.66 1.36 2.51
CA GLY A 33 -1.43 2.79 2.43
C GLY A 33 -2.67 3.60 2.81
N SER A 34 -3.82 3.29 2.20
CA SER A 34 -5.11 3.91 2.51
C SER A 34 -5.49 3.75 3.98
N SER A 35 -5.29 2.55 4.54
CA SER A 35 -5.56 2.25 5.95
C SER A 35 -4.74 3.13 6.89
N ILE A 36 -3.42 3.16 6.72
CA ILE A 36 -2.54 3.94 7.62
C ILE A 36 -2.75 5.46 7.46
N ILE A 37 -2.96 5.96 6.24
CA ILE A 37 -3.21 7.38 5.98
C ILE A 37 -4.52 7.80 6.66
N ARG A 38 -5.59 7.03 6.47
CA ARG A 38 -6.91 7.30 7.06
C ARG A 38 -6.88 7.23 8.59
N MET A 39 -6.15 6.29 9.17
CA MET A 39 -6.05 6.11 10.62
C MET A 39 -5.08 7.09 11.28
N SER A 40 -4.23 7.76 10.51
CA SER A 40 -3.27 8.73 11.03
C SER A 40 -3.97 9.89 11.73
N PRO A 41 -3.55 10.27 12.95
CA PRO A 41 -4.12 11.41 13.64
C PRO A 41 -3.89 12.71 12.87
N VAL A 42 -4.84 13.63 12.96
CA VAL A 42 -4.76 14.94 12.30
C VAL A 42 -4.67 16.03 13.35
N ASP A 43 -3.59 16.80 13.26
CA ASP A 43 -3.45 18.11 13.90
C ASP A 43 -3.38 19.18 12.79
N THR A 44 -2.18 19.46 12.27
CA THR A 44 -2.02 20.31 11.08
C THR A 44 -2.27 19.56 9.77
N GLY A 45 -2.17 18.23 9.79
CA GLY A 45 -2.19 17.38 8.59
C GLY A 45 -0.80 16.92 8.16
N ARG A 46 0.28 17.44 8.76
CA ARG A 46 1.66 17.06 8.41
C ARG A 46 1.97 15.58 8.63
N PHE A 47 1.48 14.99 9.73
CA PHE A 47 1.74 13.57 9.98
C PHE A 47 1.12 12.67 8.91
N ARG A 48 -0.15 12.91 8.59
CA ARG A 48 -0.88 12.21 7.53
C ARG A 48 -0.24 12.46 6.16
N GLY A 49 0.25 13.67 5.90
CA GLY A 49 0.94 14.08 4.67
C GLY A 49 2.32 13.48 4.44
N ASN A 50 2.95 12.88 5.46
CA ASN A 50 4.34 12.44 5.40
C ASN A 50 4.51 10.96 5.02
N TRP A 51 3.41 10.22 4.86
CA TRP A 51 3.48 8.84 4.38
C TRP A 51 4.00 8.83 2.94
N GLN A 52 5.11 8.14 2.76
CA GLN A 52 5.82 8.06 1.49
C GLN A 52 5.89 6.59 1.06
N PHE A 53 5.51 6.34 -0.17
CA PHE A 53 5.74 5.06 -0.83
C PHE A 53 7.08 5.10 -1.57
N SER A 54 7.74 3.95 -1.67
CA SER A 54 8.98 3.81 -2.44
C SER A 54 9.24 2.34 -2.76
N LEU A 55 9.95 2.10 -3.86
CA LEU A 55 10.35 0.76 -4.31
C LEU A 55 11.84 0.56 -4.10
N GLU A 56 12.23 -0.67 -3.74
CA GLU A 56 13.61 -1.15 -3.53
C GLU A 56 14.38 -0.49 -2.38
N ARG A 57 14.13 0.78 -2.07
CA ARG A 57 14.77 1.53 -1.00
C ARG A 57 13.76 2.43 -0.29
N PRO A 58 13.75 2.48 1.06
CA PRO A 58 12.87 3.36 1.78
C PRO A 58 13.27 4.83 1.60
N SER A 59 12.27 5.71 1.49
CA SER A 59 12.46 7.15 1.64
C SER A 59 13.02 7.50 3.02
N THR A 60 13.91 8.49 3.08
CA THR A 60 14.55 8.94 4.33
C THR A 60 14.26 10.41 4.66
N GLY A 61 13.58 11.12 3.76
CA GLY A 61 13.30 12.55 3.89
C GLY A 61 11.98 12.84 4.60
N GLN A 62 11.92 13.97 5.28
CA GLN A 62 10.66 14.53 5.78
C GLN A 62 10.03 15.42 4.71
N LEU A 63 8.71 15.37 4.61
CA LEU A 63 7.91 16.31 3.84
C LEU A 63 7.34 17.41 4.75
N GLU A 64 7.32 18.63 4.23
CA GLU A 64 6.66 19.78 4.87
C GLU A 64 5.18 19.89 4.50
N ALA A 65 4.69 19.06 3.57
CA ALA A 65 3.32 19.10 3.11
C ALA A 65 2.33 18.75 4.23
N GLU A 66 1.23 19.50 4.30
CA GLU A 66 0.13 19.27 5.21
C GLU A 66 -1.07 18.74 4.43
N ASP A 67 -1.53 17.54 4.77
CA ASP A 67 -2.63 16.88 4.06
C ASP A 67 -3.65 16.38 5.09
N LYS A 68 -4.64 17.22 5.40
CA LYS A 68 -5.61 16.95 6.46
C LYS A 68 -6.59 15.85 6.08
N ASP A 69 -7.00 15.74 4.82
CA ASP A 69 -7.91 14.69 4.38
C ASP A 69 -7.17 13.43 3.89
N GLY A 70 -5.88 13.54 3.58
CA GLY A 70 -5.03 12.44 3.13
C GLY A 70 -5.15 12.17 1.63
N ALA A 71 -5.90 12.99 0.88
CA ALA A 71 -6.20 12.74 -0.53
C ALA A 71 -4.97 12.87 -1.41
N GLU A 72 -4.14 13.90 -1.19
CA GLU A 72 -2.92 14.09 -1.99
C GLU A 72 -1.90 12.99 -1.73
N THR A 73 -1.75 12.60 -0.47
CA THR A 73 -0.83 11.55 -0.03
C THR A 73 -1.26 10.20 -0.58
N LEU A 74 -2.56 9.88 -0.51
CA LEU A 74 -3.10 8.66 -1.08
C LEU A 74 -2.98 8.65 -2.60
N ALA A 75 -3.25 9.76 -3.28
CA ALA A 75 -3.12 9.84 -4.74
C ALA A 75 -1.68 9.58 -5.20
N LYS A 76 -0.68 10.15 -4.51
CA LYS A 76 0.74 9.89 -4.78
C LYS A 76 1.10 8.42 -4.57
N LEU A 77 0.67 7.84 -3.45
CA LEU A 77 0.90 6.42 -3.15
C LEU A 77 0.29 5.51 -4.22
N VAL A 78 -0.95 5.75 -4.64
CA VAL A 78 -1.61 4.96 -5.68
C VAL A 78 -0.88 5.09 -7.02
N ALA A 79 -0.46 6.31 -7.39
CA ALA A 79 0.28 6.55 -8.63
C ALA A 79 1.61 5.78 -8.66
N GLU A 80 2.35 5.75 -7.55
CA GLU A 80 3.61 5.02 -7.47
C GLU A 80 3.41 3.51 -7.32
N ALA A 81 2.38 3.06 -6.59
CA ALA A 81 2.01 1.65 -6.49
C ALA A 81 1.65 1.04 -7.85
N ASN A 82 1.15 1.84 -8.81
CA ASN A 82 0.95 1.41 -10.20
C ASN A 82 2.25 1.12 -10.98
N THR A 83 3.42 1.31 -10.36
CA THR A 83 4.72 0.88 -10.91
C THR A 83 5.29 -0.37 -10.21
N PHE A 84 4.66 -0.83 -9.12
CA PHE A 84 5.09 -2.00 -8.34
C PHE A 84 4.75 -3.34 -9.02
N SER A 85 5.75 -4.16 -9.31
CA SER A 85 5.56 -5.51 -9.85
C SER A 85 6.15 -6.60 -8.95
N ALA A 86 5.70 -7.82 -9.15
CA ALA A 86 6.19 -8.99 -8.43
C ALA A 86 7.72 -9.10 -8.49
N GLY A 87 8.33 -9.44 -7.35
CA GLY A 87 9.78 -9.52 -7.20
C GLY A 87 10.46 -8.23 -6.72
N GLN A 88 9.74 -7.10 -6.69
CA GLN A 88 10.22 -5.87 -6.06
C GLN A 88 9.87 -5.82 -4.57
N THR A 89 10.54 -4.94 -3.83
CA THR A 89 10.22 -4.63 -2.43
C THR A 89 9.55 -3.27 -2.31
N ALA A 90 8.35 -3.24 -1.72
CA ALA A 90 7.59 -2.02 -1.45
C ALA A 90 7.81 -1.53 -0.02
N TYR A 91 8.04 -0.22 0.14
CA TYR A 91 8.17 0.47 1.42
C TYR A 91 7.09 1.54 1.56
N ILE A 92 6.44 1.59 2.72
CA ILE A 92 5.59 2.71 3.12
C ILE A 92 6.14 3.24 4.44
N VAL A 93 6.60 4.49 4.45
CA VAL A 93 7.36 5.06 5.57
C VAL A 93 6.85 6.44 5.95
N ASN A 94 6.95 6.77 7.24
CA ASN A 94 6.77 8.11 7.76
C ASN A 94 8.07 8.51 8.45
N CYS A 95 8.72 9.58 7.99
CA CYS A 95 10.06 9.94 8.45
C CYS A 95 10.06 11.03 9.53
N LEU A 96 8.88 11.41 10.05
CA LEU A 96 8.79 12.39 11.12
C LEU A 96 9.34 11.81 12.44
N PRO A 97 10.16 12.56 13.19
CA PRO A 97 10.77 12.06 14.43
C PRO A 97 9.75 11.57 15.47
N TYR A 98 8.56 12.19 15.50
CA TYR A 98 7.47 11.87 16.43
C TYR A 98 6.54 10.74 15.93
N ALA A 99 6.81 10.14 14.75
CA ALA A 99 5.96 9.07 14.20
C ALA A 99 5.88 7.85 15.12
N ILE A 100 6.99 7.50 15.77
CA ILE A 100 7.03 6.40 16.74
C ILE A 100 6.15 6.74 17.95
N GLU A 101 6.22 7.93 18.49
CA GLU A 101 5.40 8.32 19.64
C GLU A 101 3.90 8.18 19.34
N LEU A 102 3.47 8.64 18.17
CA LEU A 102 2.09 8.51 17.69
C LEU A 102 1.67 7.05 17.50
N GLU A 103 2.57 6.21 16.98
CA GLU A 103 2.34 4.78 16.83
C GLU A 103 2.15 4.06 18.17
N TYR A 104 2.79 4.53 19.24
CA TYR A 104 2.76 3.92 20.58
C TYR A 104 1.89 4.69 21.60
N GLY A 105 0.85 5.39 21.13
CA GLY A 105 -0.24 5.87 22.00
C GLY A 105 -0.14 7.30 22.50
N HIS A 106 0.77 8.12 21.95
CA HIS A 106 0.84 9.56 22.28
C HIS A 106 -0.26 10.40 21.58
N SER A 107 -1.15 9.76 20.82
CA SER A 107 -2.33 10.40 20.24
C SER A 107 -3.62 9.87 20.86
N GLN A 108 -4.51 10.79 21.25
CA GLN A 108 -5.88 10.43 21.64
C GLN A 108 -6.74 9.96 20.45
N GLN A 109 -6.38 10.32 19.21
CA GLN A 109 -7.10 9.89 18.00
C GLN A 109 -6.68 8.49 17.55
N ALA A 110 -5.43 8.08 17.83
CA ALA A 110 -4.89 6.76 17.48
C ALA A 110 -4.20 6.08 18.69
N PRO A 111 -4.92 5.85 19.80
CA PRO A 111 -4.32 5.36 21.05
C PRO A 111 -3.77 3.93 20.94
N GLN A 112 -4.29 3.15 19.99
CA GLN A 112 -3.89 1.76 19.74
C GLN A 112 -2.84 1.65 18.62
N GLY A 113 -2.31 2.77 18.12
CA GLY A 113 -1.38 2.83 17.00
C GLY A 113 -2.07 2.84 15.63
N ILE A 114 -1.25 2.93 14.59
CA ILE A 114 -1.66 3.03 13.18
C ILE A 114 -1.15 1.79 12.44
N VAL A 115 0.17 1.63 12.37
CA VAL A 115 0.83 0.58 11.61
C VAL A 115 0.55 -0.78 12.22
N ARG A 116 0.63 -0.94 13.55
CA ARG A 116 0.39 -2.25 14.19
C ARG A 116 -1.02 -2.79 13.94
N ILE A 117 -2.02 -1.91 13.93
CA ILE A 117 -3.41 -2.31 13.70
C ILE A 117 -3.59 -2.74 12.24
N THR A 118 -2.98 -2.01 11.31
CA THR A 118 -2.99 -2.38 9.89
C THR A 118 -2.23 -3.69 9.66
N VAL A 119 -1.08 -3.91 10.30
CA VAL A 119 -0.33 -5.17 10.25
C VAL A 119 -1.16 -6.34 10.82
N ALA A 120 -1.89 -6.14 11.90
CA ALA A 120 -2.80 -7.17 12.44
C ALA A 120 -3.88 -7.60 11.42
N ARG A 121 -4.24 -6.72 10.47
CA ARG A 121 -5.20 -6.99 9.39
C ARG A 121 -4.55 -7.47 8.09
N PHE A 122 -3.23 -7.52 8.02
CA PHE A 122 -2.48 -7.81 6.79
C PHE A 122 -2.95 -9.10 6.11
N GLN A 123 -3.11 -10.18 6.87
CA GLN A 123 -3.56 -11.48 6.33
C GLN A 123 -4.97 -11.41 5.72
N GLN A 124 -5.85 -10.58 6.28
CA GLN A 124 -7.18 -10.37 5.71
C GLN A 124 -7.10 -9.56 4.41
N ILE A 125 -6.31 -8.47 4.40
CA ILE A 125 -6.10 -7.62 3.23
C ILE A 125 -5.56 -8.44 2.05
N VAL A 126 -4.57 -9.30 2.29
CA VAL A 126 -4.01 -10.21 1.27
C VAL A 126 -5.09 -11.15 0.71
N ARG A 127 -5.90 -11.77 1.58
CA ARG A 127 -6.96 -12.67 1.13
C ARG A 127 -8.03 -11.96 0.32
N ASP A 128 -8.42 -10.76 0.73
CA ASP A 128 -9.45 -9.98 0.05
C ASP A 128 -8.94 -9.51 -1.33
N ALA A 129 -7.69 -9.05 -1.42
CA ALA A 129 -7.04 -8.69 -2.67
C ALA A 129 -6.90 -9.88 -3.63
N ALA A 130 -6.46 -11.04 -3.13
CA ALA A 130 -6.31 -12.25 -3.94
C ALA A 130 -7.67 -12.75 -4.47
N ARG A 131 -8.73 -12.66 -3.67
CA ARG A 131 -10.09 -13.01 -4.11
C ARG A 131 -10.59 -12.08 -5.21
N SER A 132 -10.31 -10.78 -5.11
CA SER A 132 -10.76 -9.79 -6.08
C SER A 132 -10.09 -9.93 -7.46
N ASN A 133 -8.87 -10.45 -7.51
CA ASN A 133 -8.05 -10.56 -8.73
C ASN A 133 -7.85 -12.02 -9.21
N GLN A 134 -8.68 -12.95 -8.75
CA GLN A 134 -8.59 -14.36 -9.19
C GLN A 134 -8.88 -14.50 -10.70
N ILE A 135 -8.16 -15.40 -11.37
CA ILE A 135 -8.31 -15.74 -12.79
C ILE A 135 -8.70 -17.20 -13.02
#